data_AF-A0A0D2AG78-F1
#
_entry.id   AF-A0A0D2AG78-F1
#
_cell.length_a   1.000
_cell.length_b   1.000
_cell.length_c   1.000
_cell.angle_alpha   90.00
_cell.angle_beta   90.00
_cell.angle_gamma   90.00
#
_symmetry.space_group_name_H-M   'P 1'
#
loop_
_entity.id
_entity.type
_entity.pdbx_description
1 polymer ?
#
loop_
_entity_poly.entity_id
_entity_poly.type
_entity_poly.pdbx_seq_one_letter_code
_entity_poly.pdbx_strand_id
1 'polypeptide(L)'
;MKSHYYLAQALLPQRHVGEALAEAKHAYTTCLETKDSSAELIGQFILKAKQAQWQARETARLRELNSTLALVEDMLNQQLDRDKQDVEERFTKQEIGETGRQEEIDELEKEAESRRENIRKAFENSAVPDTVERIVPDWMIDPITFEVMHDPVVTPTGVSYERTSLHRHIKAHGCDPLTRQPLKYDMLIPNVALKNACSDFLDKNGWAVDW
;
A
#
# COMPACT_ATOMS: atom_id res chain seq x y z
N MET A 1 26.04 12.32 -9.03
CA MET A 1 24.74 12.88 -8.61
C MET A 1 23.79 13.08 -9.79
N LYS A 2 23.98 14.08 -10.67
CA LYS A 2 23.00 14.39 -11.74
C LYS A 2 22.72 13.25 -12.73
N SER A 3 23.73 12.47 -13.09
CA SER A 3 23.59 11.29 -13.98
C SER A 3 22.60 10.27 -13.42
N HIS A 4 22.81 9.85 -12.16
CA HIS A 4 21.93 8.90 -11.46
C HIS A 4 20.51 9.44 -11.30
N TYR A 5 20.36 10.74 -11.01
CA TYR A 5 19.04 11.36 -10.91
C TYR A 5 18.27 11.36 -12.25
N TYR A 6 18.91 11.75 -13.36
CA TYR A 6 18.27 11.71 -14.68
C TYR A 6 17.96 10.28 -15.14
N LEU A 7 18.84 9.33 -14.83
CA LEU A 7 18.57 7.91 -15.08
C LEU A 7 17.33 7.44 -14.31
N ALA A 8 17.25 7.76 -13.01
CA ALA A 8 16.09 7.44 -12.19
C ALA A 8 14.79 8.05 -12.76
N GLN A 9 14.83 9.30 -13.22
CA GLN A 9 13.70 9.97 -13.86
C GLN A 9 13.25 9.27 -15.15
N ALA A 10 14.19 8.73 -15.94
CA ALA A 10 13.88 8.02 -17.18
C ALA A 10 13.34 6.59 -16.95
N LEU A 11 13.77 5.94 -15.86
CA LEU A 11 13.37 4.57 -15.50
C LEU A 11 11.93 4.49 -14.96
N LEU A 12 11.47 5.53 -14.25
CA LEU A 12 10.15 5.53 -13.62
C LEU A 12 8.98 5.40 -14.63
N PRO A 13 8.92 6.16 -15.74
CA PRO A 13 7.91 5.98 -16.79
C PRO A 13 7.97 4.62 -17.48
N GLN A 14 9.15 4.00 -17.54
CA GLN A 14 9.35 2.66 -18.12
C GLN A 14 8.94 1.52 -17.18
N ARG A 15 8.40 1.85 -15.99
CA ARG A 15 7.98 0.88 -14.95
C ARG A 15 9.13 0.08 -14.31
N HIS A 16 10.38 0.49 -14.52
CA HIS A 16 11.53 -0.04 -13.78
C HIS A 16 11.64 0.63 -12.40
N VAL A 17 10.58 0.51 -11.60
CA VAL A 17 10.39 1.22 -10.32
C VAL A 17 11.44 0.88 -9.26
N GLY A 18 11.92 -0.37 -9.24
CA GLY A 18 12.95 -0.82 -8.30
C GLY A 18 14.32 -0.20 -8.58
N GLU A 19 14.72 -0.19 -9.86
CA GLU A 19 15.96 0.43 -10.31
C GLU A 19 15.89 1.95 -10.15
N ALA A 20 14.77 2.58 -10.51
CA ALA A 20 14.56 4.01 -10.31
C ALA A 20 14.74 4.43 -8.84
N LEU A 21 14.23 3.64 -7.89
CA LEU A 21 14.40 3.90 -6.46
C LEU A 21 15.87 3.77 -6.01
N ALA A 22 16.58 2.75 -6.48
CA ALA A 22 17.99 2.53 -6.13
C ALA A 22 18.88 3.67 -6.64
N GLU A 23 18.70 4.05 -7.91
CA GLU A 23 19.44 5.15 -8.54
C GLU A 23 19.14 6.50 -7.87
N ALA A 24 17.87 6.74 -7.49
CA ALA A 24 17.49 7.94 -6.75
C ALA A 24 18.13 8.00 -5.35
N LYS A 25 18.20 6.88 -4.63
CA LYS A 25 18.90 6.80 -3.33
C LYS A 25 20.39 7.08 -3.48
N HIS A 26 21.04 6.53 -4.49
CA HIS A 26 22.45 6.83 -4.78
C HIS A 26 22.68 8.31 -5.10
N ALA A 27 21.79 8.92 -5.90
CA ALA A 27 21.84 10.35 -6.17
C ALA A 27 21.69 11.19 -4.90
N TYR A 28 20.80 10.78 -3.99
CA TYR A 28 20.55 11.46 -2.72
C TYR A 28 21.74 11.40 -1.78
N THR A 29 22.34 10.23 -1.58
CA THR A 29 23.55 10.07 -0.74
C THR A 29 24.69 10.95 -1.26
N THR A 30 24.92 10.94 -2.57
CA THR A 30 25.95 11.80 -3.20
C THR A 30 25.63 13.28 -2.97
N CYS A 31 24.36 13.67 -3.05
CA CYS A 31 23.91 15.05 -2.85
C CYS A 31 24.17 15.55 -1.42
N LEU A 32 23.95 14.67 -0.42
CA LEU A 32 24.23 14.96 0.99
C LEU A 32 25.74 15.14 1.24
N GLU A 33 26.58 14.29 0.63
CA GLU A 33 28.03 14.40 0.72
C GLU A 33 28.54 15.71 0.10
N THR A 34 27.98 16.11 -1.04
CA THR A 34 28.35 17.36 -1.73
C THR A 34 27.68 18.61 -1.13
N LYS A 35 26.78 18.46 -0.15
CA LYS A 35 25.96 19.55 0.44
C LYS A 35 25.25 20.41 -0.62
N ASP A 36 24.76 19.78 -1.68
CA ASP A 36 24.08 20.44 -2.78
C ASP A 36 22.61 20.73 -2.40
N SER A 37 22.05 21.86 -2.85
CA SER A 37 20.68 22.28 -2.55
C SER A 37 19.61 21.42 -3.22
N SER A 38 20.01 20.56 -4.17
CA SER A 38 19.12 19.62 -4.86
C SER A 38 18.63 18.44 -4.00
N ALA A 39 19.04 18.34 -2.73
CA ALA A 39 18.66 17.27 -1.82
C ALA A 39 17.13 17.16 -1.63
N GLU A 40 16.44 18.30 -1.53
CA GLU A 40 14.98 18.34 -1.36
C GLU A 40 14.24 17.76 -2.57
N LEU A 41 14.65 18.17 -3.78
CA LEU A 41 14.08 17.68 -5.04
C LEU A 41 14.29 16.17 -5.22
N ILE A 42 15.48 15.66 -4.88
CA ILE A 42 15.77 14.23 -4.96
C ILE A 42 14.97 13.46 -3.89
N GLY A 43 14.80 14.03 -2.70
CA GLY A 43 13.96 13.48 -1.64
C GLY A 43 12.51 13.29 -2.09
N GLN A 44 11.89 14.33 -2.66
CA GLN A 44 10.55 14.25 -3.24
C GLN A 44 10.45 13.18 -4.34
N PHE A 45 11.48 13.06 -5.18
CA PHE A 45 11.51 12.02 -6.20
C PHE A 45 11.58 10.59 -5.61
N ILE A 46 12.33 10.38 -4.52
CA ILE A 46 12.39 9.10 -3.82
C ILE A 46 11.01 8.72 -3.27
N LEU A 47 10.29 9.67 -2.69
CA LEU A 47 8.93 9.46 -2.18
C LEU A 47 8.00 8.98 -3.31
N LYS A 48 8.00 9.68 -4.44
CA LYS A 48 7.26 9.28 -5.65
C LYS A 48 7.66 7.89 -6.17
N ALA A 49 8.95 7.57 -6.16
CA ALA A 49 9.45 6.27 -6.60
C ALA A 49 9.02 5.14 -5.65
N LYS A 50 9.00 5.37 -4.33
CA LYS A 50 8.48 4.42 -3.34
C LYS A 50 6.99 4.15 -3.55
N GLN A 51 6.19 5.20 -3.75
CA GLN A 51 4.77 5.08 -4.04
C GLN A 51 4.54 4.27 -5.32
N ALA A 52 5.26 4.57 -6.40
CA ALA A 52 5.16 3.82 -7.65
C ALA A 52 5.56 2.34 -7.49
N GLN A 53 6.60 2.05 -6.68
CA GLN A 53 6.99 0.68 -6.36
C GLN A 53 5.89 -0.06 -5.60
N TRP A 54 5.27 0.58 -4.62
CA TRP A 54 4.15 0.01 -3.87
C TRP A 54 2.96 -0.26 -4.80
N GLN A 55 2.55 0.72 -5.61
CA GLN A 55 1.45 0.58 -6.58
C GLN A 55 1.71 -0.56 -7.58
N ALA A 56 2.95 -0.70 -8.06
CA ALA A 56 3.32 -1.79 -8.96
C ALA A 56 3.22 -3.17 -8.29
N ARG A 57 3.69 -3.28 -7.04
CA ARG A 57 3.57 -4.52 -6.24
C ARG A 57 2.11 -4.86 -5.95
N GLU A 58 1.32 -3.87 -5.55
CA GLU A 58 -0.09 -4.08 -5.23
C GLU A 58 -0.90 -4.46 -6.47
N THR A 59 -0.65 -3.79 -7.61
CA THR A 59 -1.26 -4.16 -8.89
C THR A 59 -0.89 -5.59 -9.30
N ALA A 60 0.37 -6.00 -9.11
CA ALA A 60 0.80 -7.37 -9.40
C ALA A 60 0.11 -8.39 -8.49
N ARG A 61 0.02 -8.10 -7.18
CA ARG A 61 -0.68 -8.91 -6.19
C ARG A 61 -2.16 -9.10 -6.54
N LEU A 62 -2.87 -8.01 -6.89
CA LEU A 62 -4.28 -8.07 -7.30
C LEU A 62 -4.47 -8.86 -8.59
N ARG A 63 -3.57 -8.72 -9.56
CA ARG A 63 -3.61 -9.52 -10.80
C ARG A 63 -3.43 -11.00 -10.53
N GLU A 64 -2.46 -11.35 -9.69
CA GLU A 64 -2.23 -12.74 -9.29
C GLU A 64 -3.45 -13.31 -8.60
N LEU A 65 -3.98 -12.60 -7.59
CA LEU A 65 -5.19 -12.99 -6.86
C LEU A 65 -6.39 -13.20 -7.78
N ASN A 66 -6.67 -12.24 -8.67
CA ASN A 66 -7.76 -12.35 -9.65
C ASN A 66 -7.54 -13.51 -10.63
N SER A 67 -6.31 -13.75 -11.07
CA SER A 67 -5.98 -14.88 -11.95
C SER A 67 -6.20 -16.22 -11.26
N THR A 68 -5.85 -16.33 -9.98
CA THR A 68 -6.07 -17.54 -9.18
C THR A 68 -7.54 -17.77 -8.89
N LEU A 69 -8.31 -16.71 -8.60
CA LEU A 69 -9.76 -16.81 -8.42
C LEU A 69 -10.43 -17.32 -9.70
N ALA A 70 -10.08 -16.74 -10.85
CA ALA A 70 -10.62 -17.17 -12.14
C ALA A 70 -10.28 -18.64 -12.45
N LEU A 71 -9.07 -19.09 -12.15
CA LEU A 71 -8.66 -20.49 -12.31
C LEU A 71 -9.50 -21.44 -11.42
N VAL A 72 -9.72 -21.07 -10.16
CA VAL A 72 -10.51 -21.89 -9.23
C VAL A 72 -11.98 -21.94 -9.65
N GLU A 73 -12.56 -20.80 -10.07
CA GLU A 73 -13.93 -20.78 -10.60
C GLU A 73 -14.07 -21.65 -11.85
N ASP A 74 -13.10 -21.59 -12.78
CA ASP A 74 -13.09 -22.45 -13.96
C ASP A 74 -13.00 -23.94 -13.59
N MET A 75 -12.16 -24.31 -12.62
CA MET A 75 -12.10 -25.69 -12.12
C MET A 75 -13.43 -26.17 -11.51
N LEU A 76 -14.13 -25.30 -10.77
CA LEU A 76 -15.46 -25.60 -10.22
C LEU A 76 -16.50 -25.76 -11.33
N ASN A 77 -16.43 -24.96 -12.39
CA ASN A 77 -17.29 -25.08 -13.56
C ASN A 77 -17.06 -26.40 -14.29
N GLN A 78 -15.79 -26.74 -14.56
CA GLN A 78 -15.43 -28.01 -15.19
C GLN A 78 -15.82 -29.22 -14.35
N GLN A 79 -15.84 -29.10 -13.01
CA GLN A 79 -16.34 -30.16 -12.14
C GLN A 79 -17.86 -30.30 -12.27
N LEU A 80 -18.60 -29.20 -12.19
CA LEU A 80 -20.06 -29.21 -12.37
C LEU A 80 -20.46 -29.82 -13.71
N ASP A 81 -19.75 -29.48 -14.80
CA ASP A 81 -20.04 -30.03 -16.12
C ASP A 81 -19.82 -31.54 -16.19
N ARG A 82 -18.77 -32.07 -15.53
CA ARG A 82 -18.52 -33.50 -15.41
C ARG A 82 -19.62 -34.20 -14.61
N ASP A 83 -19.97 -33.64 -13.46
CA ASP A 83 -21.00 -34.23 -12.59
C ASP A 83 -22.37 -34.25 -13.30
N LYS A 84 -22.69 -33.20 -14.07
CA LYS A 84 -23.89 -33.18 -14.93
C LYS A 84 -23.84 -34.21 -16.05
N GLN A 85 -22.69 -34.38 -16.72
CA GLN A 85 -22.52 -35.42 -17.74
C GLN A 85 -22.78 -36.81 -17.16
N ASP A 86 -22.30 -37.09 -15.96
CA ASP A 86 -22.56 -38.37 -15.27
C ASP A 86 -24.06 -38.60 -14.98
N VAL A 87 -24.81 -37.53 -14.65
CA VAL A 87 -26.28 -37.60 -14.53
C VAL A 87 -26.93 -37.90 -15.89
N GLU A 88 -26.51 -37.21 -16.95
CA GLU A 88 -27.05 -37.45 -18.31
C GLU A 88 -26.77 -38.87 -18.82
N GLU A 89 -25.60 -39.42 -18.52
CA GLU A 89 -25.26 -40.79 -18.86
C GLU A 89 -26.15 -41.80 -18.16
N ARG A 90 -26.40 -41.61 -16.85
CA ARG A 90 -27.32 -42.46 -16.07
C ARG A 90 -28.75 -42.37 -16.58
N PHE A 91 -29.19 -41.17 -16.97
CA PHE A 91 -30.49 -40.97 -17.61
C PHE A 91 -30.58 -41.69 -18.96
N THR A 92 -29.54 -41.59 -19.79
CA THR A 92 -29.46 -42.28 -21.09
C THR A 92 -29.48 -43.81 -20.93
N LYS A 93 -28.83 -44.33 -19.87
CA LYS A 93 -28.85 -45.76 -19.49
C LYS A 93 -30.18 -46.19 -18.86
N GLN A 94 -31.15 -45.29 -18.70
CA GLN A 94 -32.45 -45.51 -18.06
C GLN A 94 -32.35 -45.94 -16.58
N GLU A 95 -31.25 -45.60 -15.91
CA GLU A 95 -31.04 -45.87 -14.47
C GLU A 95 -31.83 -44.90 -13.59
N ILE A 96 -32.09 -43.69 -14.11
CA ILE A 96 -32.87 -42.63 -13.47
C ILE A 96 -33.95 -42.12 -14.43
N GLY A 97 -35.08 -41.68 -13.87
CA GLY A 97 -36.17 -41.04 -14.63
C GLY A 97 -35.95 -39.54 -14.83
N GLU A 98 -36.82 -38.90 -15.62
CA GLU A 98 -36.75 -37.46 -15.93
C GLU A 98 -36.80 -36.57 -14.68
N THR A 99 -37.67 -36.91 -13.71
CA THR A 99 -37.77 -36.19 -12.44
C THR A 99 -36.47 -36.28 -11.63
N GLY A 100 -35.88 -37.48 -11.52
CA GLY A 100 -34.62 -37.68 -10.79
C GLY A 100 -33.45 -36.96 -11.45
N ARG A 101 -33.38 -36.96 -12.80
CA ARG A 101 -32.40 -36.17 -13.55
C ARG A 101 -32.49 -34.69 -13.20
N GLN A 102 -33.70 -34.12 -13.20
CA GLN A 102 -33.88 -32.70 -12.91
C GLN A 102 -33.52 -32.36 -11.47
N GLU A 103 -33.94 -33.18 -10.51
CA GLU A 103 -33.62 -32.99 -9.09
C GLU A 103 -32.10 -33.03 -8.84
N GLU A 104 -31.40 -34.02 -9.38
CA GLU A 104 -29.93 -34.14 -9.23
C GLU A 104 -29.18 -32.96 -9.88
N ILE A 105 -29.59 -32.53 -11.08
CA ILE A 105 -28.98 -31.37 -11.75
C ILE A 105 -29.20 -30.09 -10.92
N ASP A 106 -30.41 -29.86 -10.42
CA ASP A 106 -30.74 -28.69 -9.61
C ASP A 106 -29.94 -28.66 -8.29
N GLU A 107 -29.72 -29.83 -7.67
CA GLU A 107 -28.89 -29.95 -6.46
C GLU A 107 -27.42 -29.65 -6.75
N LEU A 108 -26.86 -30.22 -7.83
CA LEU A 108 -25.48 -29.96 -8.25
C LEU A 108 -25.24 -28.48 -8.56
N GLU A 109 -26.19 -27.82 -9.23
CA GLU A 109 -26.10 -26.37 -9.51
C GLU A 109 -26.11 -25.53 -8.24
N LYS A 110 -27.01 -25.83 -7.28
CA LYS A 110 -27.05 -25.14 -5.98
C LYS A 110 -25.76 -25.33 -5.20
N GLU A 111 -25.23 -26.55 -5.18
CA GLU A 111 -23.98 -26.84 -4.48
C GLU A 111 -22.80 -26.10 -5.14
N ALA A 112 -22.70 -26.12 -6.46
CA ALA A 112 -21.66 -25.40 -7.19
C ALA A 112 -21.72 -23.89 -6.95
N GLU A 113 -22.92 -23.30 -6.92
CA GLU A 113 -23.08 -21.87 -6.63
C GLU A 113 -22.64 -21.54 -5.20
N SER A 114 -23.04 -22.36 -4.21
CA SER A 114 -22.59 -22.21 -2.82
C SER A 114 -21.06 -22.31 -2.70
N ARG A 115 -20.43 -23.25 -3.40
CA ARG A 115 -18.95 -23.38 -3.46
C ARG A 115 -18.31 -22.14 -4.08
N ARG A 116 -18.83 -21.62 -5.20
CA ARG A 116 -18.33 -20.38 -5.83
C ARG A 116 -18.45 -19.19 -4.89
N GLU A 117 -19.59 -19.03 -4.21
CA GLU A 117 -19.80 -17.94 -3.26
C GLU A 117 -18.80 -18.01 -2.09
N ASN A 118 -18.57 -19.20 -1.54
CA ASN A 118 -17.60 -19.40 -0.46
C ASN A 118 -16.17 -19.05 -0.91
N ILE A 119 -15.79 -19.43 -2.14
CA ILE A 119 -14.48 -19.05 -2.70
C ILE A 119 -14.39 -17.54 -2.90
N ARG A 120 -15.38 -16.89 -3.50
CA ARG A 120 -15.39 -15.42 -3.66
C ARG A 120 -15.21 -14.72 -2.32
N LYS A 121 -15.97 -15.11 -1.30
CA LYS A 121 -15.85 -14.55 0.07
C LYS A 121 -14.46 -14.77 0.68
N ALA A 122 -13.85 -15.94 0.47
CA ALA A 122 -12.50 -16.21 0.96
C ALA A 122 -11.44 -15.29 0.29
N PHE A 123 -11.60 -15.03 -1.00
CA PHE A 123 -10.71 -14.15 -1.77
C PHE A 123 -10.96 -12.66 -1.46
N GLU A 124 -12.21 -12.25 -1.20
CA GLU A 124 -12.59 -10.90 -0.76
C GLU A 124 -11.95 -10.55 0.59
N ASN A 125 -11.99 -11.44 1.59
CA ASN A 125 -11.39 -11.19 2.91
C ASN A 125 -9.86 -11.08 2.88
N SER A 126 -9.21 -11.58 1.83
CA SER A 126 -7.76 -11.54 1.62
C SER A 126 -7.31 -10.28 0.88
N ALA A 127 -8.22 -9.64 0.15
CA ALA A 127 -8.04 -8.28 -0.29
C ALA A 127 -8.34 -7.39 0.93
N VAL A 128 -7.33 -6.73 1.48
CA VAL A 128 -7.59 -5.58 2.37
C VAL A 128 -8.61 -4.73 1.63
N PRO A 129 -9.81 -4.48 2.19
CA PRO A 129 -10.88 -3.90 1.41
C PRO A 129 -10.37 -2.58 0.85
N ASP A 130 -10.44 -2.39 -0.47
CA ASP A 130 -10.18 -1.09 -1.10
C ASP A 130 -11.07 0.03 -0.51
N THR A 131 -12.07 -0.36 0.29
CA THR A 131 -13.02 0.47 1.03
C THR A 131 -12.60 0.84 2.45
N VAL A 132 -11.52 0.29 3.03
CA VAL A 132 -10.96 0.88 4.26
C VAL A 132 -10.26 2.16 3.82
N GLU A 133 -10.90 3.28 4.14
CA GLU A 133 -10.37 4.62 3.90
C GLU A 133 -8.92 4.64 4.37
N ARG A 134 -8.00 4.85 3.42
CA ARG A 134 -6.57 4.81 3.64
C ARG A 134 -6.19 6.08 4.41
N ILE A 135 -6.43 6.04 5.73
CA ILE A 135 -6.22 7.17 6.64
C ILE A 135 -4.83 7.05 7.23
N VAL A 136 -4.02 8.09 7.03
CA VAL A 136 -2.79 8.26 7.79
C VAL A 136 -3.16 8.55 9.25
N PRO A 137 -2.62 7.82 10.23
CA PRO A 137 -2.93 8.10 11.62
C PRO A 137 -2.51 9.52 12.04
N ASP A 138 -3.40 10.24 12.73
CA ASP A 138 -3.18 11.62 13.18
C ASP A 138 -1.88 11.82 13.96
N TRP A 139 -1.45 10.81 14.73
CA TRP A 139 -0.20 10.88 15.51
C TRP A 139 1.07 10.92 14.64
N MET A 140 0.95 10.62 13.35
CA MET A 140 2.05 10.64 12.38
C MET A 140 2.20 11.99 11.67
N ILE A 141 1.20 12.87 11.82
CA ILE A 141 1.04 14.10 11.04
C ILE A 141 1.63 15.28 11.80
N ASP A 142 2.45 16.08 11.12
CA ASP A 142 3.00 17.32 11.69
C ASP A 142 1.89 18.35 11.90
N PRO A 143 1.71 18.91 13.11
CA PRO A 143 0.67 19.92 13.35
C PRO A 143 0.90 21.26 12.63
N ILE A 144 2.07 21.49 12.04
CA ILE A 144 2.38 22.71 11.28
C ILE A 144 2.18 22.50 9.78
N THR A 145 2.83 21.50 9.18
CA THR A 145 2.74 21.27 7.73
C THR A 145 1.53 20.45 7.31
N PHE A 146 0.90 19.72 8.25
CA PHE A 146 -0.11 18.71 7.95
C PHE A 146 0.38 17.65 6.97
N GLU A 147 1.68 17.32 7.04
CA GLU A 147 2.30 16.25 6.26
C GLU A 147 2.85 15.18 7.22
N VAL A 148 3.15 13.99 6.70
CA VAL A 148 3.80 12.92 7.49
C VAL A 148 5.15 13.36 8.04
N MET A 149 5.36 13.20 9.35
CA MET A 149 6.65 13.46 10.01
C MET A 149 7.71 12.43 9.61
N HIS A 150 8.85 12.90 9.12
CA HIS A 150 10.02 12.09 8.78
C HIS A 150 11.14 12.16 9.82
N ASP A 151 11.29 13.31 10.48
CA ASP A 151 12.24 13.51 11.58
C ASP A 151 11.57 14.23 12.76
N PRO A 152 10.68 13.52 13.49
CA PRO A 152 9.92 14.12 14.57
C PRO A 152 10.80 14.57 15.74
N VAL A 153 10.53 15.76 16.27
CA VAL A 153 11.14 16.34 17.47
C VAL A 153 10.07 16.70 18.48
N VAL A 154 10.33 16.41 19.75
CA VAL A 154 9.43 16.68 20.87
C VAL A 154 9.83 18.00 21.54
N THR A 155 8.84 18.85 21.79
CA THR A 155 8.98 20.06 22.61
C THR A 155 8.86 19.71 24.10
N PRO A 156 9.30 20.58 25.04
CA PRO A 156 9.14 20.36 26.48
C PRO A 156 7.68 20.15 26.93
N THR A 157 6.72 20.58 26.12
CA THR A 157 5.28 20.40 26.33
C THR A 157 4.79 19.00 25.95
N GLY A 158 5.64 18.18 25.33
CA GLY A 158 5.36 16.79 24.95
C GLY A 158 4.78 16.61 23.55
N VAL A 159 4.62 17.70 22.78
CA VAL A 159 4.09 17.64 21.42
C VAL A 159 5.21 17.37 20.41
N SER A 160 4.95 16.49 19.45
CA SER A 160 5.91 16.18 18.37
C SER A 160 5.58 16.99 17.12
N TYR A 161 6.63 17.49 16.47
CA TYR A 161 6.57 18.23 15.20
C TYR A 161 7.67 17.73 14.26
N GLU A 162 7.54 18.02 12.97
CA GLU A 162 8.63 17.84 12.03
C GLU A 162 9.78 18.83 12.33
N ARG A 163 11.03 18.35 12.34
CA ARG A 163 12.18 19.20 12.74
C ARG A 163 12.30 20.45 11.89
N THR A 164 12.13 20.30 10.58
CA THR A 164 12.32 21.42 9.64
C THR A 164 11.24 22.48 9.78
N SER A 165 9.98 22.07 10.00
CA SER A 165 8.84 22.96 10.17
C SER A 165 8.94 23.73 11.49
N LEU A 166 9.22 23.04 12.60
CA LEU A 166 9.35 23.65 13.92
C LEU A 166 10.54 24.60 13.99
N HIS A 167 11.67 24.25 13.38
CA HIS A 167 12.83 25.14 13.33
C HIS A 167 12.53 26.44 12.60
N ARG A 168 11.79 26.36 11.48
CA ARG A 168 11.33 27.55 10.74
C ARG A 168 10.40 28.40 11.60
N HIS A 169 9.49 27.77 12.34
CA HIS A 169 8.57 28.47 13.25
C HIS A 169 9.30 29.20 14.39
N ILE A 170 10.22 28.51 15.08
CA ILE A 170 11.01 29.08 16.19
C ILE A 170 11.85 30.27 15.70
N LYS A 171 12.45 30.18 14.50
CA LYS A 171 13.20 31.31 13.92
C LYS A 171 12.32 32.54 13.66
N ALA A 172 11.05 32.35 13.31
CA ALA A 172 10.13 33.45 13.00
C ALA A 172 9.46 34.03 14.25
N HIS A 173 9.08 33.20 15.23
CA HIS A 173 8.23 33.63 16.35
C HIS A 173 8.87 33.44 17.74
N GLY A 174 9.90 32.59 17.88
CA GLY A 174 10.58 32.34 19.14
C GLY A 174 9.74 31.64 20.22
N CYS A 175 8.62 31.02 19.84
CA CYS A 175 7.69 30.36 20.75
C CYS A 175 7.20 29.01 20.22
N ASP A 176 6.56 28.24 21.09
CA ASP A 176 5.90 26.98 20.78
C ASP A 176 4.60 27.23 19.98
N PRO A 177 4.35 26.54 18.86
CA PRO A 177 3.20 26.80 18.00
C PRO A 177 1.83 26.62 18.69
N LEU A 178 1.74 25.70 19.65
CA LEU A 178 0.48 25.36 20.31
C LEU A 178 0.27 26.21 21.57
N THR A 179 1.28 26.26 22.43
CA THR A 179 1.19 26.86 23.77
C THR A 179 1.62 28.33 23.81
N ARG A 180 2.29 28.82 22.76
CA ARG A 180 2.89 30.16 22.65
C ARG A 180 3.93 30.48 23.74
N GLN A 181 4.40 29.48 24.48
CA GLN A 181 5.45 29.65 25.46
C GLN A 181 6.81 29.85 24.76
N PRO A 182 7.76 30.59 25.36
CA PRO A 182 9.09 30.76 24.78
C PRO A 182 9.77 29.40 24.53
N LEU A 183 10.17 29.15 23.30
CA LEU A 183 10.76 27.89 22.88
C LEU A 183 12.05 28.16 22.11
N LYS A 184 13.11 27.45 22.49
CA LYS A 184 14.42 27.52 21.83
C LYS A 184 14.78 26.17 21.21
N TYR A 185 15.65 26.21 20.21
CA TYR A 185 16.04 25.02 19.45
C TYR A 185 16.77 23.97 20.30
N ASP A 186 17.55 24.41 21.28
CA ASP A 186 18.29 23.57 22.23
C ASP A 186 17.37 22.79 23.19
N MET A 187 16.09 23.19 23.31
CA MET A 187 15.09 22.51 24.12
C MET A 187 14.42 21.33 23.40
N LEU A 188 14.73 21.12 22.11
CA LEU A 188 14.10 20.08 21.29
C LEU A 188 14.77 18.73 21.47
N ILE A 189 13.98 17.68 21.69
CA ILE A 189 14.47 16.31 21.88
C ILE A 189 14.04 15.46 20.67
N PRO A 190 14.96 14.77 19.97
CA PRO A 190 14.60 13.87 18.87
C PRO A 190 13.66 12.74 19.34
N ASN A 191 12.52 12.54 18.66
CA ASN A 191 11.58 11.46 18.97
C ASN A 191 11.92 10.20 18.14
N VAL A 192 12.94 9.46 18.59
CA VAL A 192 13.41 8.26 17.86
C VAL A 192 12.33 7.17 17.79
N ALA A 193 11.51 7.04 18.83
CA ALA A 193 10.44 6.05 18.86
C ALA A 193 9.37 6.35 17.80
N LEU A 194 8.89 7.60 17.73
CA LEU A 194 7.93 8.02 16.73
C LEU A 194 8.51 7.92 15.32
N LYS A 195 9.78 8.30 15.12
CA LYS A 195 10.47 8.16 13.84
C LYS A 195 10.47 6.71 13.33
N ASN A 196 10.79 5.75 14.21
CA ASN A 196 10.78 4.34 13.86
C ASN A 196 9.36 3.84 13.56
N ALA A 197 8.35 4.28 14.32
CA ALA A 197 6.96 3.95 14.08
C ALA A 197 6.45 4.51 12.74
N CYS A 198 6.77 5.77 12.40
CA CYS A 198 6.46 6.36 11.10
C CYS A 198 7.13 5.57 9.97
N SER A 199 8.41 5.20 10.13
CA SER A 199 9.14 4.41 9.11
C SER A 199 8.51 3.04 8.89
N ASP A 200 8.22 2.30 9.96
CA ASP A 200 7.58 0.98 9.87
C ASP A 200 6.17 1.08 9.26
N PHE A 201 5.41 2.11 9.61
CA PHE A 201 4.11 2.38 9.00
C PHE A 201 4.23 2.65 7.50
N LEU A 202 5.14 3.53 7.07
CA LEU A 202 5.37 3.86 5.66
C LEU A 202 5.93 2.67 4.85
N ASP A 203 6.74 1.81 5.47
CA ASP A 203 7.27 0.61 4.81
C ASP A 203 6.16 -0.43 4.57
N LYS A 204 5.20 -0.55 5.49
CA LYS A 204 4.01 -1.40 5.34
C LYS A 204 2.94 -0.75 4.44
N ASN A 205 2.84 0.58 4.48
CA ASN A 205 1.81 1.39 3.82
C ASN A 205 2.45 2.39 2.85
N GLY A 206 3.10 1.89 1.80
CA GLY A 206 3.79 2.73 0.81
C GLY A 206 2.89 3.70 0.03
N TRP A 207 1.57 3.63 0.19
CA TRP A 207 0.60 4.60 -0.30
C TRP A 207 0.57 5.90 0.52
N ALA A 208 0.96 5.88 1.80
CA ALA A 208 0.88 7.00 2.75
C ALA A 208 1.98 8.06 2.57
N VAL A 209 2.71 7.99 1.46
CA VAL A 209 3.95 8.73 1.23
C VAL A 209 3.72 10.19 0.76
N ASP A 210 2.51 10.51 0.28
CA ASP A 210 2.09 11.84 -0.20
C ASP A 210 0.95 12.46 0.66
N TRP A 211 0.83 12.09 1.94
CA TRP A 211 -0.17 12.70 2.84
C TRP A 211 0.35 14.00 3.44
#